data_AF-A0A7L1BMS9-F1
#
_entry.id   AF-A0A7L1BMS9-F1
#
_cell.length_a   1.000
_cell.length_b   1.000
_cell.length_c   1.000
_cell.angle_alpha   90.00
_cell.angle_beta   90.00
_cell.angle_gamma   90.00
#
_symmetry.space_group_name_H-M   'P 1'
#
loop_
_entity.id
_entity.type
_entity.pdbx_description
1 polymer ?
#
loop_
_entity_poly.entity_id
_entity_poly.type
_entity_poly.pdbx_seq_one_letter_code
_entity_poly.pdbx_strand_id
1 'polypeptide(L)'
;RPDAADGLLLYNGQRKNSGADFISFGLVGGRPEFRFDAGSGMATIRHPTALRLGEYHTVRLLRNLTWGSLSLDGHPAVNGTSQ
;
A
#
# COMPACT_ATOMS: atom_id res chain seq x y z
N ARG A 1 -8.43 -7.62 9.98
CA ARG A 1 -8.99 -8.95 9.68
C ARG A 1 -9.81 -8.85 8.41
N PRO A 2 -9.26 -9.20 7.24
CA PRO A 2 -10.01 -9.16 5.99
C PRO A 2 -10.97 -10.34 5.87
N ASP A 3 -12.17 -10.10 5.36
CA ASP A 3 -13.18 -11.09 4.97
C ASP A 3 -13.32 -11.22 3.44
N ALA A 4 -12.78 -10.25 2.68
CA ALA A 4 -12.68 -10.26 1.24
C ALA A 4 -11.22 -10.16 0.76
N ALA A 5 -10.97 -10.70 -0.44
CA ALA A 5 -9.65 -10.68 -1.09
C ALA A 5 -9.31 -9.31 -1.71
N ASP A 6 -10.32 -8.49 -1.99
CA ASP A 6 -10.16 -7.20 -2.64
C ASP A 6 -10.85 -6.11 -1.81
N GLY A 7 -10.23 -4.94 -1.73
CA GLY A 7 -10.84 -3.80 -1.05
C GLY A 7 -9.85 -2.68 -0.76
N LEU A 8 -10.37 -1.45 -0.74
CA LEU A 8 -9.63 -0.26 -0.32
C LEU A 8 -9.80 -0.05 1.18
N LEU A 9 -8.71 0.08 1.92
CA LEU A 9 -8.72 0.25 3.37
C LEU A 9 -8.37 1.69 3.77
N LEU A 10 -7.41 2.30 3.07
CA LEU A 10 -6.96 3.67 3.32
C LEU A 10 -6.81 4.40 1.99
N TYR A 11 -7.28 5.64 1.96
CA TYR A 11 -6.97 6.59 0.90
C TYR A 11 -6.83 7.98 1.50
N ASN A 12 -5.76 8.68 1.11
CA ASN A 12 -5.57 10.09 1.38
C ASN A 12 -4.93 10.71 0.14
N GLY A 13 -5.52 11.77 -0.39
CA GLY A 13 -5.02 12.44 -1.58
C GLY A 13 -5.51 13.88 -1.68
N GLN A 14 -4.79 14.68 -2.46
CA GLN A 14 -5.12 16.07 -2.72
C GLN A 14 -6.36 16.20 -3.63
N ARG A 15 -7.14 17.27 -3.45
CA ARG A 15 -8.28 17.55 -4.36
C ARG A 15 -7.77 18.00 -5.73
N LYS A 16 -8.40 17.46 -6.79
CA LYS A 16 -7.92 17.52 -8.17
C LYS A 16 -8.01 18.92 -8.78
N ASN A 17 -6.86 19.59 -8.88
CA ASN A 17 -6.65 20.65 -9.86
C ASN A 17 -5.65 20.18 -10.96
N SER A 18 -4.69 19.30 -10.65
CA SER A 18 -3.98 18.37 -11.57
C SER A 18 -2.92 17.57 -10.78
N GLY A 19 -2.64 16.31 -11.14
CA GLY A 19 -1.47 15.57 -10.61
C GLY A 19 -1.43 15.41 -9.08
N ALA A 20 -2.55 15.01 -8.49
CA ALA A 20 -2.70 15.00 -7.04
C ALA A 20 -1.88 13.87 -6.37
N ASP A 21 -0.95 14.27 -5.51
CA ASP A 21 -0.27 13.38 -4.59
C ASP A 21 -1.29 12.56 -3.81
N PHE A 22 -0.98 11.29 -3.62
CA PHE A 22 -1.83 10.42 -2.84
C PHE A 22 -1.04 9.31 -2.15
N ILE A 23 -1.71 8.70 -1.19
CA ILE A 23 -1.33 7.47 -0.55
C ILE A 23 -2.58 6.60 -0.43
N SER A 24 -2.44 5.31 -0.73
CA SER A 24 -3.53 4.34 -0.63
C SER A 24 -3.01 2.99 -0.19
N PHE A 25 -3.84 2.27 0.54
CA PHE A 25 -3.57 0.91 0.95
C PHE A 25 -4.84 0.07 0.84
N GLY A 26 -4.68 -1.13 0.30
CA GLY A 26 -5.78 -2.06 0.08
C GLY A 26 -5.30 -3.49 -0.09
N LEU A 27 -6.26 -4.36 -0.35
CA LEU A 27 -6.03 -5.71 -0.82
C LEU A 27 -6.39 -5.81 -2.30
N VAL A 28 -5.55 -6.51 -3.04
CA VAL A 28 -5.83 -6.92 -4.41
C VAL A 28 -5.52 -8.41 -4.49
N GLY A 29 -6.48 -9.26 -4.84
CA GLY A 29 -6.32 -10.72 -4.89
C GLY A 29 -5.71 -11.31 -3.60
N GLY A 30 -6.13 -10.80 -2.44
CA GLY A 30 -5.68 -11.18 -1.10
C GLY A 30 -4.32 -10.59 -0.70
N ARG A 31 -3.60 -9.93 -1.61
CA ARG A 31 -2.26 -9.40 -1.35
C ARG A 31 -2.32 -7.94 -0.90
N PRO A 32 -1.65 -7.57 0.21
CA PRO A 32 -1.45 -6.18 0.61
C PRO A 32 -0.78 -5.37 -0.51
N GLU A 33 -1.42 -4.26 -0.90
CA GLU A 33 -0.93 -3.35 -1.93
C GLU A 33 -0.90 -1.92 -1.38
N PHE A 34 0.28 -1.33 -1.40
CA PHE A 34 0.57 0.04 -0.99
C PHE A 34 0.94 0.86 -2.22
N ARG A 35 0.18 1.92 -2.50
CA ARG A 35 0.42 2.81 -3.65
C ARG A 35 0.50 4.23 -3.18
N PHE A 36 1.44 4.99 -3.72
CA PHE A 36 1.57 6.40 -3.45
C PHE A 36 2.15 7.13 -4.66
N ASP A 37 1.81 8.40 -4.80
CA ASP A 37 2.45 9.33 -5.71
C ASP A 37 2.96 10.51 -4.87
N ALA A 38 4.23 10.85 -5.03
CA ALA A 38 4.89 11.94 -4.31
C ALA A 38 5.18 13.16 -5.22
N GLY A 39 4.46 13.27 -6.34
CA GLY A 39 4.58 14.36 -7.31
C GLY A 39 5.54 14.07 -8.45
N SER A 40 6.15 12.89 -8.44
CA SER A 40 7.09 12.43 -9.47
C SER A 40 6.46 11.36 -10.38
N GLY A 41 5.44 10.63 -9.89
CA GLY A 41 4.87 9.46 -10.57
C GLY A 41 4.66 8.28 -9.64
N MET A 42 3.53 7.59 -9.80
CA MET A 42 3.06 6.55 -8.87
C MET A 42 4.04 5.38 -8.62
N ALA A 43 4.28 5.08 -7.35
CA ALA A 43 4.84 3.83 -6.85
C ALA A 43 3.74 2.79 -6.55
N THR A 44 4.03 1.51 -6.78
CA THR A 44 3.20 0.38 -6.31
C THR A 44 4.11 -0.64 -5.61
N ILE A 45 3.86 -0.87 -4.33
CA ILE A 45 4.56 -1.85 -3.50
C ILE A 45 3.55 -2.91 -3.09
N ARG A 46 3.75 -4.14 -3.57
CA ARG A 46 2.84 -5.26 -3.29
C ARG A 46 3.57 -6.37 -2.58
N HIS A 47 3.00 -6.82 -1.46
CA HIS A 47 3.53 -7.97 -0.75
C HIS A 47 3.26 -9.25 -1.56
N PRO A 48 4.21 -10.18 -1.70
CA PRO A 48 4.03 -11.39 -2.50
C PRO A 48 3.01 -12.36 -1.87
N THR A 49 2.95 -12.41 -0.54
CA THR A 49 2.08 -13.31 0.21
C THR A 49 0.66 -12.75 0.34
N ALA A 50 -0.34 -13.57 0.02
CA ALA A 50 -1.74 -13.25 0.30
C ALA A 50 -2.06 -13.41 1.80
N LEU A 51 -2.91 -12.54 2.33
CA LEU A 51 -3.40 -12.64 3.71
C LEU A 51 -4.36 -13.81 3.86
N ARG A 52 -4.39 -14.38 5.07
CA ARG A 52 -5.40 -15.36 5.45
C ARG A 52 -6.68 -14.62 5.82
N LEU A 53 -7.76 -14.91 5.11
CA LEU A 53 -9.06 -14.31 5.42
C LEU A 53 -9.54 -14.80 6.78
N GLY A 54 -10.25 -13.94 7.51
CA GLY A 54 -10.72 -14.23 8.86
C GLY A 54 -9.66 -14.11 9.95
N GLU A 55 -8.40 -13.79 9.63
CA GLU A 55 -7.33 -13.64 10.61
C GLU A 55 -6.85 -12.18 10.81
N TYR A 56 -6.30 -11.89 11.97
CA TYR A 56 -5.65 -10.60 12.23
C TYR A 56 -4.24 -10.60 11.64
N HIS A 57 -3.91 -9.51 10.95
CA HIS A 57 -2.60 -9.24 10.37
C HIS A 57 -2.15 -7.84 10.76
N THR A 58 -0.85 -7.67 10.92
CA THR A 58 -0.21 -6.38 11.14
C THR A 58 0.54 -5.97 9.88
N VAL A 59 0.06 -4.92 9.21
CA VAL A 59 0.77 -4.31 8.08
C VAL A 59 1.37 -2.99 8.52
N ARG A 60 2.67 -2.79 8.24
CA ARG A 60 3.34 -1.50 8.46
C ARG A 60 3.72 -0.91 7.12
N LEU A 61 3.32 0.33 6.91
CA LEU A 61 3.60 1.12 5.72
C LEU A 61 4.52 2.27 6.12
N LEU A 62 5.60 2.47 5.39
CA LEU A 62 6.47 3.61 5.56
C LEU A 62 6.68 4.31 4.22
N ARG A 63 6.62 5.64 4.22
CA ARG A 63 6.98 6.47 3.08
C ARG A 63 7.99 7.51 3.56
N ASN A 64 9.12 7.59 2.87
CA ASN A 64 10.13 8.62 3.05
C ASN A 64 10.47 9.24 1.69
N LEU A 65 9.97 10.45 1.44
CA LEU A 65 10.05 11.12 0.14
C LEU A 65 9.51 10.22 -0.98
N THR A 66 10.32 9.90 -1.99
CA THR A 66 9.98 9.00 -3.10
C THR A 66 10.12 7.53 -2.73
N TRP A 67 10.80 7.18 -1.65
CA TRP A 67 10.97 5.79 -1.22
C TRP A 67 9.83 5.34 -0.31
N GLY A 68 9.43 4.07 -0.41
CA GLY A 68 8.47 3.47 0.49
C GLY A 68 8.74 2.01 0.78
N SER A 69 8.08 1.50 1.82
CA SER A 69 8.13 0.09 2.21
C SER A 69 6.81 -0.41 2.80
N LEU A 70 6.61 -1.72 2.67
CA LEU A 70 5.49 -2.48 3.20
C LEU A 70 6.06 -3.72 3.90
N SER A 71 5.82 -3.86 5.21
CA SER A 71 6.07 -5.12 5.94
C SER A 71 4.78 -5.73 6.46
N LEU A 72 4.77 -7.07 6.51
CA LEU A 72 3.63 -7.88 6.93
C LEU A 72 4.07 -8.77 8.09
N ASP A 73 3.33 -8.75 9.20
CA ASP A 73 3.49 -9.65 10.35
C ASP A 73 4.92 -9.75 10.89
N GLY A 74 5.69 -8.66 10.79
CA GLY A 74 7.08 -8.58 11.25
C GLY A 74 8.12 -9.17 10.28
N HIS A 75 7.70 -9.67 9.12
CA HIS A 75 8.60 -10.15 8.07
C HIS A 75 9.35 -8.99 7.37
N PRO A 76 10.47 -9.30 6.67
CA PRO A 76 11.21 -8.31 5.90
C PRO A 76 10.33 -7.51 4.94
N ALA A 77 10.63 -6.22 4.82
CA ALA A 77 9.82 -5.31 4.02
C ALA A 77 10.06 -5.49 2.51
N VAL A 78 8.99 -5.27 1.74
CA VAL A 78 9.06 -5.03 0.30
C VAL A 78 9.15 -3.53 0.08
N ASN A 79 10.07 -3.09 -0.78
CA ASN A 79 10.34 -1.67 -1.01
C ASN A 79 9.95 -1.25 -2.43
N GLY A 80 9.80 0.06 -2.64
CA GLY A 80 9.61 0.65 -3.95
C GLY A 80 9.83 2.15 -3.95
N THR A 81 9.92 2.72 -5.15
CA THR A 81 10.17 4.16 -5.34
C THR A 81 9.15 4.76 -6.30
N SER A 82 8.69 5.96 -5.97
CA SER A 82 7.99 6.89 -6.85
C SER A 82 8.97 7.27 -7.97
N GLN A 83 8.56 7.11 -9.23
CA GLN A 83 9.37 7.51 -10.41
C GLN A 83 9.34 9.00 -10.59
#